data_AF-A0A939DKA9-F1
#
_entry.id   AF-A0A939DKA9-F1
#
_cell.length_a   1.000
_cell.length_b   1.000
_cell.length_c   1.000
_cell.angle_alpha   90.00
_cell.angle_beta   90.00
_cell.angle_gamma   90.00
#
_symmetry.space_group_name_H-M   'P 1'
#
loop_
_entity.id
_entity.type
_entity.pdbx_description
1 polymer ?
#
loop_
_entity_poly.entity_id
_entity_poly.type
_entity_poly.pdbx_seq_one_letter_code
_entity_poly.pdbx_strand_id
1 'polypeptide(L)'
;MIWILTAIYFFVCSVVLWLGFWIYGKALQHLGRAGSIAKNLGGFVVYLLFACFLVSPLFVAFSFVENLRWEFTSNPLYMVYFLLLFLLSATPGGLYFKKRFLNELRELGYFAKKR
;
A
#
# COMPACT_ATOMS: atom_id res chain seq x y z
N MET A 1 -20.14 15.44 9.00
CA MET A 1 -20.31 14.52 7.84
C MET A 1 -18.97 14.11 7.22
N ILE A 2 -18.02 15.05 7.03
CA ILE A 2 -16.73 14.79 6.38
C ILE A 2 -15.89 13.68 7.04
N TRP A 3 -15.86 13.62 8.38
CA TRP A 3 -15.15 12.59 9.16
C TRP A 3 -15.60 11.16 8.86
N ILE A 4 -16.92 10.96 8.70
CA ILE A 4 -17.51 9.65 8.38
C ILE A 4 -17.21 9.29 6.93
N LEU A 5 -17.30 10.27 6.02
CA LEU A 5 -16.95 10.09 4.62
C LEU A 5 -15.48 9.63 4.47
N THR A 6 -14.57 10.21 5.24
CA THR A 6 -13.16 9.80 5.28
C THR A 6 -12.99 8.37 5.80
N ALA A 7 -13.74 7.97 6.83
CA ALA A 7 -13.71 6.59 7.33
C ALA A 7 -14.17 5.59 6.26
N ILE A 8 -15.29 5.87 5.59
CA ILE A 8 -15.82 5.03 4.51
C ILE A 8 -14.82 4.94 3.36
N TYR A 9 -14.22 6.07 2.97
CA TYR A 9 -13.19 6.13 1.94
C TYR A 9 -12.03 5.19 2.26
N PHE A 10 -11.43 5.31 3.45
CA PHE A 10 -10.30 4.46 3.84
C PHE A 10 -10.68 3.01 4.12
N PHE A 11 -11.93 2.74 4.50
CA PHE A 11 -12.44 1.37 4.56
C PHE A 11 -12.45 0.70 3.19
N VAL A 12 -12.94 1.40 2.16
CA VAL A 12 -12.89 0.91 0.76
C VAL A 12 -11.45 0.78 0.29
N CYS A 13 -10.60 1.78 0.56
CA CYS A 13 -9.18 1.70 0.25
C CYS A 13 -8.49 0.53 0.94
N SER A 14 -8.93 0.10 2.13
CA SER A 14 -8.32 -1.05 2.81
C SER A 14 -8.47 -2.34 2.01
N VAL A 15 -9.63 -2.57 1.41
CA VAL A 15 -9.88 -3.73 0.54
C VAL A 15 -9.02 -3.66 -0.72
N VAL A 16 -8.96 -2.47 -1.34
CA VAL A 16 -8.16 -2.21 -2.56
C VAL A 16 -6.66 -2.40 -2.28
N LEU A 17 -6.15 -1.85 -1.17
CA LEU A 17 -4.77 -2.01 -0.74
C LEU A 17 -4.45 -3.47 -0.42
N TRP A 18 -5.35 -4.19 0.24
CA TRP A 18 -5.18 -5.62 0.52
C TRP A 18 -5.00 -6.43 -0.77
N LEU A 19 -5.82 -6.19 -1.79
CA LEU A 19 -5.66 -6.80 -3.11
C LEU A 19 -4.32 -6.40 -3.76
N GLY A 20 -3.93 -5.13 -3.66
CA GLY A 20 -2.62 -4.67 -4.14
C GLY A 20 -1.45 -5.40 -3.50
N PHE A 21 -1.47 -5.60 -2.17
CA PHE A 21 -0.47 -6.39 -1.45
C PHE A 21 -0.43 -7.86 -1.92
N TRP A 22 -1.59 -8.46 -2.22
CA TRP A 22 -1.68 -9.81 -2.75
C TRP A 22 -1.07 -9.93 -4.16
N ILE A 23 -1.45 -9.02 -5.07
CA ILE A 23 -0.91 -8.96 -6.44
C ILE A 23 0.61 -8.71 -6.40
N TYR A 24 1.05 -7.77 -5.57
CA TYR A 24 2.47 -7.46 -5.37
C TYR A 24 3.26 -8.69 -4.90
N GLY A 25 2.76 -9.42 -3.91
CA GLY A 25 3.39 -10.66 -3.43
C GLY A 25 3.48 -11.72 -4.51
N LYS A 26 2.40 -11.93 -5.28
CA LYS A 26 2.38 -12.89 -6.39
C LYS A 26 3.35 -12.52 -7.51
N ALA A 27 3.40 -11.25 -7.91
CA ALA A 27 4.30 -10.76 -8.94
C ALA A 27 5.77 -11.01 -8.55
N LEU A 28 6.14 -10.66 -7.31
CA LEU A 28 7.49 -10.93 -6.82
C LEU A 28 7.82 -12.42 -6.74
N GLN A 29 6.88 -13.27 -6.32
CA GLN A 29 7.10 -14.72 -6.32
C GLN A 29 7.37 -15.25 -7.72
N HIS A 30 6.60 -14.80 -8.71
CA HIS A 30 6.77 -15.22 -10.10
C HIS A 30 8.14 -14.78 -10.65
N LEU A 31 8.51 -13.51 -10.39
CA LEU A 31 9.79 -12.96 -10.80
C LEU A 31 10.98 -13.57 -10.05
N GLY A 32 10.82 -13.98 -8.80
CA GLY A 32 11.87 -14.64 -8.01
C GLY A 32 12.22 -16.04 -8.48
N ARG A 33 11.26 -16.72 -9.11
CA ARG A 33 11.47 -18.01 -9.76
C ARG A 33 12.02 -17.87 -11.18
N ALA A 34 11.79 -16.71 -11.82
CA ALA A 34 12.46 -16.34 -13.05
C ALA A 34 13.92 -15.92 -12.75
N GLY A 35 14.85 -16.16 -13.68
CA GLY A 35 16.28 -15.94 -13.46
C GLY A 35 16.65 -14.55 -12.92
N SER A 36 17.89 -14.42 -12.43
CA SER A 36 18.41 -13.26 -11.67
C SER A 36 18.10 -11.88 -12.31
N ILE A 37 18.13 -11.77 -13.63
CA ILE A 37 17.85 -10.51 -14.35
C ILE A 37 16.39 -10.07 -14.19
N ALA A 38 15.45 -10.99 -14.40
CA ALA A 38 14.01 -10.71 -14.26
C ALA A 38 13.65 -10.37 -12.81
N LYS A 39 14.28 -11.06 -11.85
CA LYS A 39 14.15 -10.79 -10.42
C LYS A 39 14.53 -9.34 -10.06
N ASN A 40 15.67 -8.86 -10.56
CA ASN A 40 16.17 -7.53 -10.20
C ASN A 40 15.44 -6.41 -10.94
N LEU A 41 15.39 -6.45 -12.28
CA LEU A 41 14.76 -5.41 -13.09
C LEU A 41 13.23 -5.42 -12.93
N GLY A 42 12.61 -6.59 -13.03
CA GLY A 42 11.17 -6.74 -12.85
C GLY A 42 10.76 -6.44 -11.41
N GLY A 43 11.54 -6.89 -10.42
CA GLY A 43 11.29 -6.60 -9.01
C GLY A 43 11.34 -5.11 -8.70
N PHE A 44 12.28 -4.36 -9.32
CA PHE A 44 12.35 -2.91 -9.19
C PHE A 44 11.11 -2.21 -9.75
N VAL A 45 10.68 -2.58 -10.96
CA VAL A 45 9.47 -2.00 -11.58
C VAL A 45 8.23 -2.30 -10.74
N VAL A 46 8.06 -3.54 -10.29
CA VAL A 46 6.94 -3.96 -9.43
C VAL A 46 6.95 -3.20 -8.10
N TYR A 47 8.13 -2.98 -7.50
CA TYR A 47 8.26 -2.18 -6.28
C TYR A 47 7.82 -0.73 -6.50
N LEU A 48 8.27 -0.10 -7.58
CA LEU A 48 7.94 1.28 -7.89
C LEU A 48 6.44 1.46 -8.15
N LEU A 49 5.84 0.57 -8.94
CA LEU A 49 4.40 0.56 -9.20
C LEU A 49 3.59 0.36 -7.91
N PHE A 50 4.02 -0.57 -7.05
CA PHE A 50 3.33 -0.82 -5.78
C PHE A 50 3.47 0.35 -4.81
N ALA A 51 4.63 1.02 -4.75
CA ALA A 51 4.81 2.22 -3.94
C ALA A 51 3.88 3.35 -4.39
N CYS A 52 3.81 3.61 -5.70
CA CYS A 52 2.88 4.58 -6.28
C CYS A 52 1.43 4.24 -5.96
N PHE A 53 1.05 2.97 -6.09
CA PHE A 53 -0.28 2.48 -5.75
C PHE A 53 -0.61 2.68 -4.26
N LEU A 54 0.33 2.40 -3.37
CA LEU A 54 0.15 2.51 -1.92
C LEU A 54 -0.10 3.94 -1.46
N VAL A 55 0.54 4.93 -2.10
CA VAL A 55 0.33 6.36 -1.79
C VAL A 55 -0.82 6.98 -2.56
N SER A 56 -1.31 6.34 -3.64
CA SER A 56 -2.38 6.87 -4.48
C SER A 56 -3.66 7.29 -3.74
N PRO A 57 -4.10 6.63 -2.65
CA PRO A 57 -5.28 7.07 -1.91
C PRO A 57 -5.14 8.47 -1.31
N LEU A 58 -3.93 8.89 -0.97
CA LEU A 58 -3.69 10.24 -0.44
C LEU A 58 -3.98 11.31 -1.51
N PHE A 59 -3.59 11.05 -2.76
CA PHE A 59 -3.80 11.98 -3.87
C PHE A 59 -5.25 11.95 -4.37
N VAL A 60 -5.84 10.76 -4.49
CA VAL A 60 -7.23 10.60 -4.97
C VAL A 60 -8.22 11.25 -4.00
N ALA A 61 -8.00 11.15 -2.69
CA ALA A 61 -8.84 11.80 -1.70
C ALA A 61 -8.93 13.32 -1.90
N PHE A 62 -7.82 13.98 -2.25
CA PHE A 62 -7.79 15.43 -2.48
C PHE A 62 -8.35 15.85 -3.84
N SER A 63 -8.35 14.95 -4.83
CA SER A 63 -8.91 15.23 -6.16
C SER A 63 -10.44 15.06 -6.23
N PHE A 64 -11.03 14.28 -5.31
CA PHE A 64 -12.47 13.96 -5.37
C PHE A 64 -13.37 14.91 -4.59
N VAL A 65 -12.85 15.56 -3.53
CA VAL A 65 -13.68 16.42 -2.66
C VAL A 65 -12.85 17.61 -2.18
N GLU A 66 -13.13 18.80 -2.70
CA GLU A 66 -12.43 20.04 -2.29
C GLU A 66 -12.52 20.29 -0.77
N ASN A 67 -13.66 19.92 -0.16
CA ASN A 67 -13.86 20.03 1.29
C ASN A 67 -12.91 19.12 2.11
N LEU A 68 -12.47 17.97 1.57
CA LEU A 68 -11.48 17.12 2.25
C LEU A 68 -10.13 17.83 2.33
N ARG A 69 -9.72 18.47 1.24
CA ARG A 69 -8.45 19.20 1.17
C ARG A 69 -8.46 20.40 2.11
N TRP A 70 -9.54 21.18 2.11
CA TRP A 70 -9.68 22.33 3.00
C TRP A 70 -9.61 21.92 4.48
N GLU A 71 -10.38 20.89 4.88
CA GLU A 71 -10.39 20.41 6.26
C GLU A 71 -9.02 19.83 6.66
N PHE A 72 -8.35 19.12 5.76
CA PHE A 72 -7.00 18.60 5.98
C PHE A 72 -5.99 19.71 6.27
N THR A 73 -6.09 20.85 5.57
CA THR A 73 -5.17 21.98 5.77
C THR A 73 -5.52 22.89 6.95
N SER A 74 -6.81 22.99 7.32
CA SER A 74 -7.30 23.95 8.31
C SER A 74 -7.47 23.36 9.71
N ASN A 75 -7.58 22.03 9.82
CA ASN A 75 -7.88 21.35 11.09
C ASN A 75 -6.83 20.25 11.40
N PRO A 76 -5.89 20.50 12.34
CA PRO A 76 -4.84 19.54 12.69
C PRO A 76 -5.38 18.20 13.21
N LEU A 77 -6.50 18.20 13.94
CA LEU A 77 -7.11 16.95 14.43
C LEU A 77 -7.63 16.10 13.27
N TYR A 78 -8.23 16.74 12.28
CA TYR A 78 -8.70 16.08 11.07
C TYR A 78 -7.54 15.53 10.23
N MET A 79 -6.43 16.28 10.11
CA MET A 79 -5.20 15.82 9.46
C MET A 79 -4.66 14.54 10.11
N VAL A 80 -4.54 14.53 11.44
CA VAL A 80 -4.09 13.35 12.20
C VAL A 80 -5.03 12.17 12.00
N TYR A 81 -6.35 12.41 12.08
CA TYR A 81 -7.37 11.38 11.85
C TYR A 81 -7.28 10.79 10.43
N PHE A 82 -7.12 11.63 9.42
CA PHE A 82 -6.97 11.22 8.02
C PHE A 82 -5.73 10.32 7.83
N LEU A 83 -4.57 10.73 8.36
CA LEU A 83 -3.33 9.96 8.27
C LEU A 83 -3.42 8.64 9.04
N LEU A 84 -4.07 8.62 10.21
CA LEU A 84 -4.30 7.40 10.96
C LEU A 84 -5.17 6.42 10.18
N LEU A 85 -6.27 6.87 9.57
CA LEU A 85 -7.12 6.02 8.74
C LEU A 85 -6.38 5.48 7.51
N PHE A 86 -5.52 6.29 6.89
CA PHE A 86 -4.64 5.82 5.81
C PHE A 86 -3.74 4.68 6.29
N LEU A 87 -3.02 4.85 7.41
CA LEU A 87 -2.15 3.81 7.96
C LEU A 87 -2.92 2.54 8.34
N LEU A 88 -4.09 2.69 8.96
CA LEU A 88 -4.97 1.57 9.30
C LEU A 88 -5.47 0.85 8.06
N SER A 89 -5.78 1.57 6.97
CA SER A 89 -6.25 0.95 5.73
C SER A 89 -5.20 0.03 5.09
N ALA A 90 -3.92 0.39 5.17
CA ALA A 90 -2.82 -0.43 4.64
C ALA A 90 -2.46 -1.63 5.55
N THR A 91 -2.81 -1.56 6.83
CA THR A 91 -2.37 -2.54 7.85
C THR A 91 -2.82 -3.97 7.56
N PRO A 92 -4.10 -4.26 7.23
CA PRO A 92 -4.53 -5.61 6.89
C PRO A 92 -3.77 -6.21 5.70
N GLY A 93 -3.53 -5.41 4.66
CA GLY A 93 -2.73 -5.77 3.50
C GLY A 93 -1.28 -6.13 3.87
N GLY A 94 -0.63 -5.26 4.63
CA GLY A 94 0.75 -5.48 5.09
C GLY A 94 0.90 -6.71 5.99
N LEU A 95 -0.05 -6.93 6.91
CA LEU A 95 -0.07 -8.12 7.77
C LEU A 95 -0.28 -9.40 6.97
N TYR A 96 -1.20 -9.38 6.01
CA TYR A 96 -1.43 -10.51 5.11
C TYR A 96 -0.18 -10.81 4.26
N PHE A 97 0.45 -9.77 3.70
CA PHE A 97 1.70 -9.91 2.95
C PHE A 97 2.80 -10.55 3.79
N LYS A 98 2.99 -10.05 5.01
CA LYS A 98 3.98 -10.58 5.96
C LYS A 98 3.74 -12.05 6.28
N LYS A 99 2.48 -12.43 6.54
CA LYS A 99 2.14 -13.82 6.89
C LYS A 99 2.24 -14.78 5.71
N ARG A 100 1.84 -14.35 4.51
CA ARG A 100 1.68 -15.25 3.36
C ARG A 100 2.88 -15.29 2.42
N PHE A 101 3.54 -14.15 2.17
CA PHE A 101 4.52 -14.01 1.10
C PHE A 101 5.96 -13.81 1.60
N LEU A 102 6.15 -13.12 2.73
CA LEU A 102 7.48 -12.67 3.15
C LEU A 102 8.50 -13.81 3.34
N ASN A 103 8.10 -14.94 3.90
CA ASN A 103 9.02 -16.07 4.12
C ASN A 103 9.50 -16.67 2.80
N GLU A 104 8.57 -16.97 1.88
CA GLU A 104 8.92 -17.51 0.55
C GLU A 104 9.74 -16.51 -0.26
N LEU A 105 9.42 -15.22 -0.21
CA LEU A 105 10.19 -14.18 -0.89
C LEU A 105 11.62 -14.08 -0.36
N ARG A 106 11.83 -14.29 0.95
CA ARG A 106 13.17 -14.37 1.55
C ARG A 106 13.98 -15.55 1.05
N GLU A 107 13.36 -16.71 0.90
CA GLU A 107 14.00 -17.90 0.31
C GLU A 107 14.36 -17.68 -1.16
N LEU A 108 13.53 -16.97 -1.91
CA LEU A 108 13.82 -16.52 -3.28
C LEU A 108 14.87 -15.40 -3.32
N GLY A 109 15.38 -14.96 -2.17
CA GLY A 109 16.43 -13.96 -2.03
C GLY A 109 15.96 -12.51 -2.20
N TYR A 110 14.66 -12.23 -2.07
CA TYR A 110 14.16 -10.87 -1.86
C TYR A 110 14.13 -10.56 -0.36
N PHE A 111 14.44 -9.33 0.04
CA PHE A 111 14.45 -8.94 1.47
C PHE A 111 15.35 -9.82 2.35
N ALA A 112 16.35 -10.47 1.76
CA ALA A 112 17.33 -11.27 2.49
C ALA A 112 18.05 -10.36 3.49
N LYS A 113 18.09 -10.80 4.75
CA LYS A 113 18.86 -10.10 5.78
C LYS A 113 20.32 -10.20 5.35
N LYS A 114 20.99 -9.07 5.05
CA LYS A 114 22.45 -9.07 4.93
C LYS A 114 23.01 -9.71 6.20
N ARG A 115 23.67 -10.86 6.04
CA ARG A 115 24.47 -11.47 7.12
C ARG A 115 25.68 -10.60 7.40
#